data_AF-A0A973GQS5-F1
#
_entry.id   AF-A0A973GQS5-F1
#
_cell.length_a   1.000
_cell.length_b   1.000
_cell.length_c   1.000
_cell.angle_alpha   90.00
_cell.angle_beta   90.00
_cell.angle_gamma   90.00
#
_symmetry.space_group_name_H-M   'P 1'
#
loop_
_entity.id
_entity.type
_entity.pdbx_description
1 polymer ?
#
loop_
_entity_poly.entity_id
_entity_poly.type
_entity_poly.pdbx_seq_one_letter_code
_entity_poly.pdbx_strand_id
1 'polypeptide(L)'
;NPDIGRYMGPGEIRMFYEWKKYVLGLTVRNNFRIGDQKGAEQIEFSFPLTRRIKGYFHYFYGYGETLIDYNARTNRVGIGILLTDWL
;
A
#
# COMPACT_ATOMS: atom_id res chain seq x y z
N ASN A 1 17.68 4.11 11.52
CA ASN A 1 17.58 2.72 11.06
C ASN A 1 18.54 2.47 9.90
N PRO A 2 19.81 2.12 10.17
CA PRO A 2 20.86 1.94 9.14
C PRO A 2 20.62 0.75 8.20
N ASP A 3 19.73 -0.17 8.55
CA ASP A 3 19.37 -1.40 7.83
C ASP A 3 18.03 -1.33 7.08
N ILE A 4 17.38 -0.15 7.05
CA ILE A 4 16.04 0.05 6.47
C ILE A 4 15.97 -0.36 4.98
N GLY A 5 17.05 -0.18 4.23
CA GLY A 5 17.14 -0.57 2.83
C GLY A 5 17.04 -2.08 2.60
N ARG A 6 17.29 -2.92 3.63
CA ARG A 6 17.06 -4.36 3.54
C ARG A 6 15.57 -4.72 3.55
N TYR A 7 14.70 -3.86 4.07
CA TYR A 7 13.27 -4.11 4.20
C TYR A 7 12.45 -3.34 3.17
N MET A 8 12.79 -2.07 2.92
CA MET A 8 12.08 -1.22 1.96
C MET A 8 12.59 -1.38 0.52
N GLY A 9 13.81 -1.88 0.32
CA GLY A 9 14.37 -2.00 -1.02
C GLY A 9 14.67 -0.65 -1.69
N PRO A 10 15.12 -0.67 -2.96
CA PRO A 10 15.54 0.52 -3.69
C PRO A 10 14.39 1.29 -4.33
N GLY A 11 13.17 0.73 -4.36
CA GLY A 11 12.05 1.35 -5.04
C GLY A 11 10.73 0.62 -4.79
N GLU A 12 9.65 1.26 -5.22
CA GLU A 12 8.29 0.74 -5.17
C GLU A 12 7.60 0.95 -6.50
N ILE A 13 6.69 0.05 -6.84
CA ILE A 13 5.86 0.13 -8.03
C ILE A 13 4.44 0.40 -7.56
N ARG A 14 3.85 1.51 -8.05
CA ARG A 14 2.46 1.86 -7.79
C ARG A 14 1.68 1.82 -9.11
N MET A 15 0.55 1.16 -9.10
CA MET A 15 -0.36 1.05 -10.22
C MET A 15 -1.75 1.50 -9.75
N PHE A 16 -2.41 2.35 -10.52
CA PHE A 16 -3.76 2.80 -10.25
C PHE A 16 -4.62 2.56 -11.47
N TYR A 17 -5.81 2.03 -11.24
CA TYR A 17 -6.80 1.78 -12.27
C TYR A 17 -8.13 2.39 -11.87
N GLU A 18 -8.61 3.35 -12.67
CA GLU A 18 -9.91 3.95 -12.49
C GLU A 18 -10.94 3.28 -13.42
N TRP A 19 -12.03 2.80 -12.82
CA TRP A 19 -13.19 2.33 -13.54
C TRP A 19 -14.44 3.10 -13.10
N LYS A 20 -14.85 4.07 -13.94
CA LYS A 20 -15.99 5.00 -13.72
C LYS A 20 -15.84 5.90 -12.49
N LYS A 21 -16.07 5.35 -11.30
CA LYS A 21 -15.97 6.03 -10.00
C LYS A 21 -15.26 5.17 -8.95
N TYR A 22 -14.91 3.95 -9.34
CA TYR A 22 -14.14 3.02 -8.54
C TYR A 22 -12.67 3.21 -8.89
N VAL A 23 -11.81 3.25 -7.89
CA VAL A 23 -10.37 3.31 -8.09
C VAL A 23 -9.76 2.14 -7.37
N LEU A 24 -8.91 1.39 -8.08
CA LEU A 24 -8.11 0.32 -7.53
C LEU A 24 -6.64 0.75 -7.60
N GLY A 25 -6.01 0.86 -6.44
CA GLY A 25 -4.57 1.05 -6.28
C GLY A 25 -3.90 -0.26 -5.88
N LEU A 26 -2.77 -0.56 -6.50
CA LEU A 26 -1.88 -1.64 -6.13
C LEU A 26 -0.47 -1.06 -5.98
N THR A 27 0.10 -1.21 -4.79
CA THR A 27 1.49 -0.84 -4.52
C THR A 27 2.26 -2.10 -4.13
N VAL A 28 3.36 -2.37 -4.84
CA VAL A 28 4.24 -3.50 -4.57
C VAL A 28 5.65 -2.97 -4.36
N ARG A 29 6.28 -3.45 -3.29
CA ARG A 29 7.64 -3.09 -2.90
C ARG A 29 8.45 -4.36 -2.70
N ASN A 30 9.66 -4.38 -3.21
CA ASN A 30 10.56 -5.53 -3.08
C ASN A 30 12.00 -5.06 -2.96
N ASN A 31 12.77 -5.72 -2.09
CA ASN A 31 14.20 -5.45 -1.90
C ASN A 31 15.11 -6.08 -2.98
N PHE A 32 14.57 -6.91 -3.87
CA PHE A 32 15.25 -7.61 -4.97
C PHE A 32 16.55 -8.33 -4.56
N ARG A 33 16.72 -8.65 -3.27
CA ARG A 33 17.88 -9.37 -2.75
C ARG A 33 17.67 -10.87 -2.87
N ILE A 34 18.40 -11.49 -3.80
CA ILE A 34 18.41 -12.94 -3.98
C ILE A 34 18.90 -13.59 -2.67
N GLY A 35 18.05 -14.38 -2.00
CA GLY A 35 18.34 -15.10 -0.76
C GLY A 35 17.70 -14.53 0.52
N ASP A 36 17.29 -13.27 0.56
CA ASP A 36 16.57 -12.64 1.70
C ASP A 36 15.54 -11.65 1.16
N GLN A 37 14.55 -12.18 0.44
CA GLN A 37 13.51 -11.39 -0.22
C GLN A 37 12.55 -10.83 0.82
N LYS A 38 12.56 -9.50 0.98
CA LYS A 38 11.61 -8.76 1.83
C LYS A 38 10.89 -7.75 0.97
N GLY A 39 9.62 -7.56 1.25
CA GLY A 39 8.76 -6.70 0.47
C GLY A 39 7.45 -6.41 1.17
N ALA A 40 6.63 -5.67 0.47
CA ALA A 40 5.27 -5.35 0.89
C ALA A 40 4.35 -5.26 -0.31
N GLU A 41 3.11 -5.61 -0.07
CA GLU A 41 1.99 -5.51 -0.99
C GLU A 41 0.92 -4.67 -0.31
N GLN A 42 0.40 -3.69 -1.03
CA GLN A 42 -0.66 -2.82 -0.57
C GLN A 42 -1.73 -2.73 -1.64
N ILE A 43 -2.97 -2.95 -1.23
CA ILE A 43 -4.15 -2.83 -2.07
C ILE A 43 -5.03 -1.73 -1.50
N GLU A 44 -5.45 -0.84 -2.37
CA GLU A 44 -6.30 0.30 -2.08
C GLU A 44 -7.50 0.23 -2.99
N PHE A 45 -8.70 0.29 -2.42
CA PHE A 45 -9.91 0.29 -3.21
C PHE A 45 -10.84 1.39 -2.71
N SER A 46 -11.19 2.31 -3.60
CA SER A 46 -12.17 3.35 -3.32
C SER A 46 -13.41 3.18 -4.19
N PHE A 47 -14.56 3.49 -3.59
CA PHE A 47 -15.85 3.41 -4.26
C PHE A 47 -16.72 4.61 -3.87
N PRO A 48 -17.60 5.10 -4.75
CA PRO A 48 -18.40 6.28 -4.45
C PRO A 48 -19.48 5.95 -3.40
N LEU A 49 -19.46 6.64 -2.25
CA LEU A 49 -20.56 6.61 -1.28
C LEU A 49 -21.56 7.73 -1.56
N THR A 50 -21.06 8.94 -1.83
CA THR A 50 -21.87 10.11 -2.18
C THR A 50 -21.19 10.92 -3.30
N ARG A 51 -21.72 12.10 -3.64
CA ARG A 51 -21.09 13.02 -4.60
C ARG A 51 -19.72 13.55 -4.15
N ARG A 52 -19.42 13.55 -2.84
CA ARG A 52 -18.20 14.16 -2.28
C ARG A 52 -17.43 13.23 -1.33
N ILE A 53 -17.94 12.03 -1.07
CA ILE A 53 -17.35 11.07 -0.15
C ILE A 53 -17.23 9.73 -0.87
N LYS A 54 -16.05 9.14 -0.81
CA LYS A 54 -15.78 7.78 -1.26
C LYS A 54 -15.59 6.88 -0.04
N GLY A 55 -16.09 5.65 -0.10
CA GLY A 55 -15.68 4.59 0.82
C GLY A 55 -14.30 4.10 0.42
N TYR A 56 -13.50 3.69 1.39
CA TYR A 56 -12.12 3.27 1.17
C TYR A 56 -11.82 2.01 1.93
N PHE A 57 -11.17 1.08 1.24
CA PHE A 57 -10.63 -0.15 1.77
C PHE A 57 -9.12 -0.15 1.54
N HIS A 58 -8.37 -0.42 2.60
CA HIS A 58 -6.92 -0.52 2.58
C HIS A 58 -6.52 -1.89 3.12
N TYR A 59 -5.66 -2.57 2.39
CA TYR A 59 -5.04 -3.80 2.82
C TYR A 59 -3.54 -3.66 2.64
N PHE A 60 -2.79 -4.00 3.69
CA PHE A 60 -1.34 -3.99 3.68
C PHE A 60 -0.81 -5.33 4.19
N TYR A 61 0.16 -5.88 3.46
CA TYR A 61 0.85 -7.09 3.86
C TYR A 61 2.34 -7.01 3.55
N GLY A 62 3.18 -7.08 4.58
CA GLY A 62 4.63 -7.12 4.42
C GLY A 62 5.39 -6.31 5.46
N TYR A 63 6.57 -5.84 5.08
CA TYR A 63 7.48 -5.09 5.95
C TYR A 63 7.46 -3.60 5.60
N GLY A 64 7.78 -2.71 6.55
CA GLY A 64 7.92 -1.30 6.20
C GLY A 64 6.61 -0.56 6.01
N GLU A 65 5.53 -1.00 6.68
CA GLU A 65 4.28 -0.24 6.69
C GLU A 65 4.47 1.13 7.36
N THR A 66 5.17 1.12 8.50
CA THR A 66 5.55 2.32 9.24
C THR A 66 7.07 2.37 9.40
N LEU A 67 7.62 3.56 9.62
CA LEU A 67 9.05 3.72 9.90
C LEU A 67 9.46 3.10 11.24
N ILE A 68 8.51 2.99 12.17
CA ILE A 68 8.69 2.36 13.48
C ILE A 68 8.75 0.83 13.33
N ASP A 69 7.84 0.25 12.54
CA ASP A 69 7.72 -1.20 12.35
C ASP A 69 8.39 -1.69 11.06
N TYR A 70 9.46 -1.00 10.62
CA TYR A 70 10.05 -1.27 9.31
C TYR A 70 10.61 -2.69 9.17
N ASN A 71 11.01 -3.29 10.29
CA ASN A 71 11.59 -4.63 10.37
C ASN A 71 10.59 -5.73 10.76
N ALA A 72 9.33 -5.38 11.03
CA ALA A 72 8.28 -6.32 11.40
C ALA A 72 7.37 -6.61 10.20
N ARG A 73 6.91 -7.87 10.09
CA ARG A 73 5.90 -8.24 9.10
C ARG A 73 4.53 -7.91 9.65
N THR A 74 3.81 -7.03 8.97
CA THR A 74 2.46 -6.63 9.34
C THR A 74 1.45 -7.10 8.31
N ASN A 75 0.30 -7.54 8.80
CA ASN A 75 -0.91 -7.73 8.03
C ASN A 75 -1.96 -6.79 8.60
N ARG A 76 -2.39 -5.79 7.84
CA ARG A 76 -3.36 -4.79 8.27
C ARG A 76 -4.48 -4.68 7.24
N VAL A 77 -5.70 -4.61 7.75
CA VAL A 77 -6.91 -4.29 6.99
C VAL A 77 -7.51 -3.04 7.62
N GLY A 78 -7.86 -2.06 6.78
CA GLY A 78 -8.47 -0.80 7.18
C GLY A 78 -9.68 -0.49 6.31
N ILE A 79 -10.70 0.09 6.92
CA ILE A 79 -11.89 0.60 6.23
C ILE A 79 -12.09 2.04 6.69
N GLY A 80 -12.38 2.93 5.75
CA GLY A 80 -12.56 4.34 6.03
C GLY A 80 -13.31 5.09 4.94
N ILE A 81 -13.15 6.40 4.98
CA ILE A 81 -13.73 7.33 4.01
C ILE A 81 -12.63 8.20 3.41
N LEU A 82 -12.78 8.53 2.13
CA LEU A 82 -11.91 9.44 1.39
C LEU A 82 -12.72 10.62 0.87
N LEU A 83 -12.13 11.81 0.92
CA LEU A 83 -12.68 13.01 0.30
C LEU A 83 -12.22 13.14 -1.15
N THR A 84 -10.95 12.80 -1.40
CA THR A 84 -10.27 12.81 -2.69
C THR A 84 -9.43 11.55 -2.79
N ASP A 85 -9.24 11.04 -4.01
CA ASP A 85 -8.38 9.91 -4.30
C ASP A 85 -7.18 10.38 -5.13
N TRP A 86 -6.23 9.49 -5.40
CA TRP A 86 -5.02 9.79 -6.17
C TRP A 86 -5.28 10.15 -7.64
N LEU A 87 -6.46 9.81 -8.17
CA LEU A 87 -6.99 10.16 -9.48
C LEU A 87 -8.29 10.97 -9.30
#